data_AF-A0A4Y2SE53-F1
#
_entry.id   AF-A0A4Y2SE53-F1
#
_cell.length_a   1.000
_cell.length_b   1.000
_cell.length_c   1.000
_cell.angle_alpha   90.00
_cell.angle_beta   90.00
_cell.angle_gamma   90.00
#
_symmetry.space_group_name_H-M   'P 1'
#
loop_
_entity.id
_entity.type
_entity.pdbx_description
1 polymer ?
#
loop_
_entity_poly.entity_id
_entity_poly.type
_entity_poly.pdbx_seq_one_letter_code
_entity_poly.pdbx_strand_id
1 'polypeptide(L)'
;MECSIPQNFTSKAATSDVKNIQPGQSPPKSMLHVNFDLENEEIHERKKKYLTAKYGQHQMSLIKKRLRVEMWMYDQLQILYDSSDDSNSYEVEIDVDELLDIEAESARRDWLRNKLVGVKQSEEAVEKFITELLQRCTTL
;
A
#
# COMPACT_ATOMS: atom_id res chain seq x y z
N MET A 1 -22.00 3.11 22.38
CA MET A 1 -22.23 1.70 21.99
C MET A 1 -20.92 0.97 22.20
N GLU A 2 -20.76 0.36 23.36
CA GLU A 2 -19.59 -0.43 23.73
C GLU A 2 -19.82 -1.87 23.28
N CYS A 3 -18.91 -2.42 22.48
CA CYS A 3 -18.97 -3.83 22.06
C CYS A 3 -17.88 -4.61 22.82
N SER A 4 -18.31 -5.18 23.95
CA SER A 4 -17.56 -6.16 24.74
C SER A 4 -17.42 -7.48 23.97
N ILE A 5 -16.21 -8.04 23.96
CA ILE A 5 -15.88 -9.36 23.40
C ILE A 5 -16.10 -10.42 24.48
N PRO A 6 -16.67 -11.61 24.16
CA PRO A 6 -16.58 -12.74 25.07
C PRO A 6 -15.91 -14.00 24.49
N GLN A 7 -15.11 -14.60 25.38
CA GLN A 7 -14.91 -16.04 25.68
C GLN A 7 -13.87 -16.88 24.91
N ASN A 8 -12.76 -17.11 25.62
CA ASN A 8 -12.26 -18.41 26.14
C ASN A 8 -12.47 -19.68 25.28
N PHE A 9 -11.37 -20.20 24.73
CA PHE A 9 -11.30 -21.55 24.18
C PHE A 9 -10.85 -22.54 25.26
N THR A 10 -11.70 -23.53 25.58
CA THR A 10 -11.32 -24.70 26.38
C THR A 10 -11.15 -25.90 25.45
N SER A 11 -9.93 -26.42 25.32
CA SER A 11 -9.62 -27.61 24.54
C SER A 11 -10.04 -28.87 25.31
N LYS A 12 -11.05 -29.61 24.84
CA LYS A 12 -11.30 -30.99 25.29
C LYS A 12 -10.53 -31.95 24.39
N ALA A 13 -9.64 -32.73 25.00
CA ALA A 13 -8.96 -33.85 24.37
C ALA A 13 -9.98 -34.94 23.99
N ALA A 14 -10.01 -35.31 22.71
CA ALA A 14 -10.73 -36.49 22.21
C ALA A 14 -9.71 -37.59 21.93
N THR A 15 -9.89 -38.72 22.61
CA THR A 15 -9.14 -39.97 22.41
C THR A 15 -9.52 -40.59 21.06
N SER A 16 -8.58 -40.68 20.12
CA SER A 16 -8.79 -41.37 18.85
C SER A 16 -8.37 -42.84 18.94
N ASP A 17 -9.36 -43.73 18.95
CA ASP A 17 -9.25 -45.16 18.69
C ASP A 17 -8.56 -45.42 17.34
N VAL A 18 -7.37 -46.02 17.36
CA VAL A 18 -6.64 -46.42 16.16
C VAL A 18 -7.15 -47.78 15.70
N LYS A 19 -8.01 -47.79 14.68
CA LYS A 19 -8.34 -49.02 13.93
C LYS A 19 -7.28 -49.29 12.87
N ASN A 20 -6.66 -50.47 13.01
CA ASN A 20 -5.62 -51.05 12.16
C ASN A 20 -6.11 -51.24 10.70
N ILE A 21 -5.41 -50.66 9.73
CA ILE A 21 -5.72 -50.73 8.29
C ILE A 21 -4.71 -51.67 7.61
N GLN A 22 -5.21 -52.75 6.98
CA GLN A 22 -4.41 -53.66 6.16
C GLN A 22 -3.96 -52.98 4.84
N PRO A 23 -2.74 -53.23 4.34
CA PRO A 23 -2.24 -52.64 3.12
C PRO A 23 -2.72 -53.44 1.90
N GLY A 24 -3.57 -52.86 1.05
CA GLY A 24 -3.95 -53.56 -0.19
C GLY A 24 -5.07 -53.01 -1.07
N GLN A 25 -5.66 -51.84 -0.80
CA GLN A 25 -6.72 -51.32 -1.68
C GLN A 25 -6.42 -49.88 -2.13
N SER A 26 -6.11 -49.74 -3.42
CA SER A 26 -6.09 -48.43 -4.10
C SER A 26 -7.51 -47.90 -4.28
N PRO A 27 -7.79 -46.60 -4.03
CA PRO A 27 -9.12 -46.05 -4.22
C PRO A 27 -9.48 -45.99 -5.72
N PRO A 28 -10.73 -46.29 -6.12
CA PRO A 28 -11.14 -46.25 -7.52
C PRO A 28 -11.13 -44.80 -8.05
N LYS A 29 -10.46 -44.62 -9.19
CA LYS A 29 -10.47 -43.39 -10.01
C LYS A 29 -11.85 -43.21 -10.65
N SER A 30 -12.86 -42.80 -9.88
CA SER A 30 -14.14 -42.35 -10.45
C SER A 30 -14.25 -40.83 -10.32
N MET A 31 -13.98 -40.17 -11.45
CA MET A 31 -14.68 -38.95 -11.90
C MET A 31 -14.59 -37.73 -10.97
N LEU A 32 -13.51 -36.96 -11.14
CA LEU A 32 -13.53 -35.51 -10.96
C LEU A 32 -14.46 -34.90 -12.02
N HIS A 33 -15.78 -35.05 -11.84
CA HIS A 33 -16.78 -34.37 -12.63
C HIS A 33 -17.11 -33.04 -11.94
N VAL A 34 -16.65 -31.94 -12.52
CA VAL A 34 -17.08 -30.60 -12.11
C VAL A 34 -18.39 -30.29 -12.84
N ASN A 35 -19.49 -30.33 -12.11
CA ASN A 35 -20.81 -29.99 -12.63
C ASN A 35 -20.86 -28.47 -12.86
N PHE A 36 -20.83 -28.02 -14.10
CA PHE A 36 -21.20 -26.64 -14.45
C PHE A 36 -22.70 -26.66 -14.77
N ASP A 37 -23.54 -26.41 -13.76
CA ASP A 37 -24.96 -26.18 -14.00
C ASP A 37 -25.14 -24.89 -14.83
N LEU A 38 -25.38 -25.08 -16.13
CA LEU A 38 -25.72 -24.04 -17.12
C LEU A 38 -27.22 -23.75 -17.15
N GLU A 39 -27.91 -23.85 -16.01
CA GLU A 39 -29.35 -23.55 -15.90
C GLU A 39 -29.61 -22.40 -14.92
N ASN A 40 -28.88 -21.29 -15.10
CA ASN A 40 -29.09 -20.08 -14.32
C ASN A 40 -28.57 -18.85 -15.08
N GLU A 41 -29.15 -18.60 -16.25
CA GLU A 41 -28.93 -17.37 -17.04
C GLU A 41 -29.35 -16.10 -16.25
N GLU A 42 -30.15 -16.26 -15.19
CA GLU A 42 -30.62 -15.18 -14.32
C GLU A 42 -29.62 -14.75 -13.22
N ILE A 43 -28.51 -15.47 -13.02
CA ILE A 43 -27.53 -15.16 -11.94
C ILE A 43 -26.47 -14.14 -12.38
N HIS A 44 -26.35 -13.83 -13.68
CA HIS A 44 -25.28 -12.96 -14.19
C HIS A 44 -25.42 -11.47 -13.79
N GLU A 45 -26.62 -10.97 -13.51
CA GLU A 45 -26.77 -9.57 -13.08
C GLU A 45 -26.33 -9.32 -11.63
N ARG A 46 -26.43 -10.33 -10.75
CA ARG A 46 -26.10 -10.18 -9.31
C ARG A 46 -24.60 -10.29 -9.00
N LYS A 47 -23.76 -10.58 -9.99
CA LYS A 47 -22.30 -10.76 -9.82
C LYS A 47 -21.45 -9.62 -10.40
N LYS A 48 -22.00 -8.41 -10.56
CA LYS A 48 -21.18 -7.19 -10.57
C LYS A 48 -20.70 -6.87 -9.14
N LYS A 49 -20.09 -7.85 -8.47
CA LYS A 49 -19.32 -7.62 -7.25
C LYS A 49 -18.06 -6.90 -7.71
N TYR A 50 -18.05 -5.58 -7.59
CA TYR A 50 -16.84 -4.80 -7.80
C TYR A 50 -15.72 -5.46 -6.98
N LEU A 51 -14.68 -5.93 -7.67
CA LEU A 51 -13.47 -6.56 -7.12
C LEU A 51 -12.61 -5.54 -6.38
N THR A 52 -13.22 -4.70 -5.53
CA THR A 52 -12.48 -3.79 -4.67
C THR A 52 -12.11 -4.55 -3.40
N ALA A 53 -11.06 -5.37 -3.53
CA ALA A 53 -10.39 -5.92 -2.36
C ALA A 53 -9.98 -4.76 -1.44
N LYS A 54 -10.32 -4.87 -0.16
CA LYS A 54 -9.91 -3.88 0.83
C LYS A 54 -8.43 -4.08 1.16
N TYR A 55 -7.70 -2.98 1.24
CA TYR A 55 -6.34 -2.99 1.76
C TYR A 55 -6.30 -3.50 3.20
N GLY A 56 -5.32 -4.34 3.52
CA GLY A 56 -5.08 -4.80 4.89
C GLY A 56 -4.62 -3.66 5.81
N GLN A 57 -4.62 -3.89 7.13
CA GLN A 57 -4.19 -2.88 8.11
C GLN A 57 -2.79 -2.33 7.82
N HIS A 58 -1.85 -3.21 7.44
CA HIS A 58 -0.49 -2.83 7.10
C HIS A 58 -0.43 -1.96 5.83
N GLN A 59 -1.09 -2.36 4.75
CA GLN A 59 -1.19 -1.57 3.52
C GLN A 59 -1.84 -0.21 3.79
N MET A 60 -2.88 -0.16 4.64
CA MET A 60 -3.46 1.11 5.07
C MET A 60 -2.52 1.96 5.90
N SER A 61 -1.65 1.35 6.71
CA SER A 61 -0.60 2.10 7.41
C SER A 61 0.41 2.70 6.42
N LEU A 62 0.89 1.92 5.45
CA LEU A 62 1.83 2.39 4.43
C LEU A 62 1.25 3.52 3.57
N ILE A 63 0.01 3.36 3.08
CA ILE A 63 -0.68 4.40 2.31
C ILE A 63 -0.81 5.69 3.12
N LYS A 64 -1.20 5.60 4.39
CA LYS A 64 -1.27 6.79 5.27
C LYS A 64 0.08 7.45 5.50
N LYS A 65 1.17 6.66 5.60
CA LYS A 65 2.52 7.20 5.71
C LYS A 65 2.94 7.91 4.43
N ARG A 66 2.74 7.29 3.26
CA ARG A 66 3.05 7.88 1.95
C ARG A 66 2.33 9.21 1.75
N LEU A 67 1.03 9.24 1.99
CA LEU A 67 0.22 10.46 1.94
C LEU A 67 0.74 11.56 2.88
N ARG A 68 1.24 11.22 4.07
CA ARG A 68 1.80 12.21 5.00
C ARG A 68 3.08 12.84 4.44
N VAL A 69 3.91 12.05 3.75
CA VAL A 69 5.14 12.56 3.12
C VAL A 69 4.79 13.44 1.93
N GLU A 70 3.90 12.99 1.05
CA GLU A 70 3.42 13.76 -0.12
C GLU A 70 2.79 15.09 0.29
N MET A 71 1.89 15.10 1.28
CA MET A 71 1.22 16.31 1.74
C MET A 71 2.23 17.32 2.31
N TRP A 72 3.17 16.83 3.13
CA TRP A 72 4.21 17.69 3.66
C TRP A 72 5.10 18.27 2.56
N MET A 73 5.48 17.45 1.57
CA MET A 73 6.28 17.90 0.43
C MET A 73 5.57 19.00 -0.34
N TYR A 74 4.27 18.83 -0.62
CA TYR A 74 3.43 19.85 -1.25
C TYR A 74 3.44 21.16 -0.46
N ASP A 75 3.18 21.11 0.84
CA ASP A 75 3.19 22.30 1.70
C ASP A 75 4.57 23.00 1.70
N GLN A 76 5.66 22.23 1.75
CA GLN A 76 7.01 22.80 1.72
C GLN A 76 7.36 23.43 0.37
N LEU A 77 6.95 22.81 -0.74
CA LEU A 77 7.13 23.39 -2.08
C LEU A 77 6.40 24.73 -2.19
N GLN A 78 5.17 24.82 -1.66
CA GLN A 78 4.42 26.06 -1.64
C GLN A 78 5.14 27.17 -0.85
N ILE A 79 5.77 26.83 0.27
CA ILE A 79 6.58 27.76 1.07
C ILE A 79 7.85 28.19 0.32
N LEU A 80 8.54 27.25 -0.34
CA LEU A 80 9.79 27.52 -1.06
C LEU A 80 9.59 28.45 -2.27
N TYR A 81 8.48 28.31 -2.98
CA TYR A 81 8.20 29.09 -4.18
C TYR A 81 7.42 30.39 -3.91
N ASP A 82 7.09 30.67 -2.64
CA ASP A 82 6.36 31.85 -2.16
C ASP A 82 5.15 32.16 -3.07
N SER A 83 4.07 31.41 -2.87
CA SER A 83 2.84 31.41 -3.68
C SER A 83 2.06 32.74 -3.73
N SER A 84 2.71 33.87 -3.43
CA SER A 84 2.16 35.23 -3.48
C SER A 84 2.24 35.87 -4.88
N ASP A 85 3.09 35.39 -5.78
CA ASP A 85 3.33 36.02 -7.09
C ASP A 85 2.79 35.13 -8.22
N ASP A 86 1.49 35.29 -8.50
CA ASP A 86 0.64 34.53 -9.42
C ASP A 86 1.13 34.48 -10.89
N SER A 87 2.26 35.12 -11.20
CA SER A 87 2.82 35.25 -12.56
C SER A 87 3.89 34.22 -12.93
N ASN A 88 4.42 33.44 -11.98
CA ASN A 88 5.38 32.35 -12.27
C ASN A 88 5.07 31.12 -11.42
N SER A 89 3.89 30.54 -11.62
CA SER A 89 3.55 29.24 -11.03
C SER A 89 4.46 28.17 -11.64
N TYR A 90 5.59 27.91 -10.98
CA TYR A 90 6.41 26.75 -11.31
C TYR A 90 5.65 25.50 -10.86
N GLU A 91 5.11 24.77 -11.80
CA GLU A 91 4.51 23.45 -11.55
C GLU A 91 5.64 22.44 -11.33
N VAL A 92 6.22 22.44 -10.12
CA VAL A 92 7.24 21.48 -9.73
C VAL A 92 6.56 20.22 -9.23
N GLU A 93 6.55 19.20 -10.07
CA GLU A 93 6.08 17.87 -9.72
C GLU A 93 7.26 16.98 -9.30
N ILE A 94 7.20 16.51 -8.05
CA ILE A 94 8.15 15.55 -7.46
C ILE A 94 7.35 14.28 -7.15
N ASP A 95 7.67 13.18 -7.84
CA ASP A 95 7.12 11.86 -7.51
C ASP A 95 7.99 11.19 -6.44
N VAL A 96 7.35 10.76 -5.35
CA VAL A 96 8.02 10.05 -4.25
C VAL A 96 8.48 8.67 -4.70
N ASP A 97 7.77 7.99 -5.60
CA ASP A 97 8.16 6.66 -6.05
C ASP A 97 9.42 6.74 -6.93
N GLU A 98 9.49 7.71 -7.85
CA GLU A 98 10.69 7.95 -8.68
C GLU A 98 11.90 8.26 -7.79
N LEU A 99 11.71 9.07 -6.73
CA LEU A 99 12.77 9.38 -5.77
C LEU A 99 13.24 8.13 -5.01
N LEU A 100 12.32 7.23 -4.65
CA LEU A 100 12.62 5.98 -3.92
C LEU A 100 13.33 4.95 -4.80
N ASP A 101 13.08 4.94 -6.11
CA ASP A 101 13.73 4.05 -7.08
C ASP A 101 15.23 4.34 -7.26
N ILE A 102 15.69 5.55 -6.92
CA ILE A 102 17.11 5.91 -6.95
C ILE A 102 17.81 5.27 -5.74
N GLU A 103 18.81 4.44 -5.95
CA GLU A 103 19.50 3.73 -4.84
C GLU A 103 20.41 4.62 -4.00
N ALA A 104 21.19 5.49 -4.65
CA ALA A 104 22.21 6.30 -3.99
C ALA A 104 21.63 7.63 -3.47
N GLU A 105 21.84 7.93 -2.18
CA GLU A 105 21.37 9.17 -1.58
C GLU A 105 21.95 10.42 -2.26
N SER A 106 23.22 10.40 -2.67
CA SER A 106 23.82 11.52 -3.41
C SER A 106 23.08 11.79 -4.73
N ALA A 107 22.74 10.74 -5.47
CA ALA A 107 21.97 10.85 -6.71
C ALA A 107 20.54 11.37 -6.45
N ARG A 108 19.91 10.98 -5.33
CA ARG A 108 18.60 11.54 -4.91
C ARG A 108 18.68 13.04 -4.66
N ARG A 109 19.74 13.51 -3.99
CA ARG A 109 19.97 14.95 -3.74
C ARG A 109 20.13 15.71 -5.05
N ASP A 110 20.94 15.20 -5.96
CA ASP A 110 21.17 15.84 -7.26
C ASP A 110 19.90 15.85 -8.12
N TRP A 111 19.12 14.77 -8.11
CA TRP A 111 17.82 14.71 -8.79
C TRP A 111 16.84 15.75 -8.23
N LEU A 112 16.75 15.90 -6.90
CA LEU A 112 15.92 16.92 -6.26
C LEU A 112 16.38 18.35 -6.60
N ARG A 113 17.69 18.63 -6.59
CA ARG A 113 18.23 19.95 -7.00
C ARG A 113 17.87 20.29 -8.44
N ASN A 114 17.92 19.31 -9.34
CA ASN A 114 17.54 19.51 -10.75
C ASN A 114 16.04 19.76 -10.94
N LYS A 115 15.19 19.28 -10.02
CA LYS A 115 13.75 19.55 -10.03
C LYS A 115 13.40 20.91 -9.42
N LEU A 116 14.12 21.33 -8.38
CA LEU A 116 13.89 22.57 -7.64
C LEU A 116 14.52 23.79 -8.32
N VAL A 117 14.22 24.01 -9.60
CA VAL A 117 14.71 25.17 -10.36
C VAL A 117 13.80 26.38 -10.11
N GLY A 118 14.39 27.58 -10.05
CA GLY A 118 13.61 28.82 -9.93
C GLY A 118 13.12 29.15 -8.52
N VAL A 119 13.60 28.42 -7.49
CA VAL A 119 13.34 28.75 -6.08
C VAL A 119 13.90 30.15 -5.77
N LYS A 120 13.06 31.02 -5.20
CA LYS A 120 13.43 32.39 -4.79
C LYS A 120 14.11 32.45 -3.41
N GLN A 121 13.98 31.39 -2.61
CA GLN A 121 14.56 31.26 -1.27
C GLN A 121 16.07 30.99 -1.31
N SER A 122 16.73 31.06 -0.15
CA SER A 122 18.16 30.79 -0.02
C SER A 122 18.51 29.33 -0.35
N GLU A 123 19.74 29.10 -0.81
CA GLU A 123 20.27 27.76 -1.05
C GLU A 123 20.22 26.89 0.21
N GLU A 124 20.42 27.48 1.39
CA GLU A 124 20.28 26.81 2.68
C GLU A 124 18.86 26.31 2.94
N ALA A 125 17.83 27.08 2.56
CA ALA A 125 16.44 26.65 2.69
C ALA A 125 16.12 25.45 1.78
N VAL A 126 16.68 25.46 0.56
CA VAL A 126 16.57 24.35 -0.40
C VAL A 126 17.26 23.10 0.14
N GLU A 127 18.49 23.22 0.66
CA GLU A 127 19.23 22.09 1.24
C GLU A 127 18.55 21.51 2.48
N LYS A 128 17.93 22.37 3.31
CA LYS A 128 17.13 21.95 4.46
C LYS A 128 15.91 21.16 4.02
N PHE A 129 15.18 21.64 3.01
CA PHE A 129 14.05 20.92 2.43
C PHE A 129 14.46 19.54 1.89
N ILE A 130 15.52 19.48 1.08
CA ILE A 130 16.04 18.21 0.51
C ILE A 130 16.37 17.22 1.62
N THR A 131 17.07 17.69 2.65
CA THR A 131 17.50 16.83 3.77
C THR A 131 16.30 16.32 4.58
N GLU A 132 15.32 17.18 4.87
CA GLU A 132 14.10 16.77 5.57
C GLU A 132 13.22 15.81 4.74
N LEU A 133 13.15 16.01 3.41
CA LEU A 133 12.40 15.13 2.51
C LEU A 133 13.01 13.73 2.51
N LEU A 134 14.32 13.61 2.34
CA LEU A 134 15.03 12.32 2.33
C LEU A 134 14.89 11.58 3.67
N GLN A 135 14.96 12.31 4.78
CA GLN A 135 14.74 11.73 6.11
C GLN A 135 13.31 11.16 6.24
N ARG A 136 12.30 11.85 5.72
CA ARG A 136 10.90 11.39 5.74
C ARG A 136 10.69 10.18 4.82
N CYS A 137 11.27 10.19 3.63
CA CYS A 137 11.21 9.08 2.67
C CYS A 137 11.84 7.79 3.23
N THR A 138 12.83 7.88 4.13
CA THR A 138 13.44 6.71 4.77
C THR A 138 12.46 5.90 5.63
N THR A 139 11.32 6.49 6.00
CA THR A 139 10.30 5.83 6.85
C THR A 139 9.18 5.12 6.07
N LEU A 140 9.23 5.22 4.74
CA LEU A 140 8.28 4.62 3.79
C LEU A 140 8.66 3.19 3.42
#